data_AF-A0A1S4CSX5-F1
#
_entry.id   AF-A0A1S4CSX5-F1
#
_cell.length_a   1.000
_cell.length_b   1.000
_cell.length_c   1.000
_cell.angle_alpha   90.00
_cell.angle_beta   90.00
_cell.angle_gamma   90.00
#
_symmetry.space_group_name_H-M   'P 1'
#
loop_
_entity.id
_entity.type
_entity.pdbx_description
1 polymer ?
#
loop_
_entity_poly.entity_id
_entity_poly.type
_entity_poly.pdbx_seq_one_letter_code
_entity_poly.pdbx_strand_id
1 'polypeptide(L)'
;MAKSKNLPCPVRSISLPSRLNPNGLKIEAELDKLKILEIPVSAERIQTGILGLVELYNCVQELIQCPNTQKTLAQHQSGALVEEALEGSLELLESCDTIRNLFCMIKEQVQLLQSALRRKGADSSIEKDISNYFNFRKNMKNEIVKNLRRLKQMENRVGSSVFWDIEQHLSMVIRVLREVTSVTISVFKALLVFLSYQDTKIKPRGWSMISKLMITKSASSQGGQIFSDMGSVDIALASLREHIKYNETKVDINVVRRKLQSLDSSIECFEAGLQSLYKQLIQSRVSFLNILAV
;
A
#
# COMPACT_ATOMS: atom_id res chain seq x y z
N MET A 1 -32.08 -22.15 69.41
CA MET A 1 -31.02 -22.28 68.38
C MET A 1 -31.66 -22.07 67.02
N ALA A 2 -31.28 -21.00 66.34
CA ALA A 2 -31.98 -20.47 65.16
C ALA A 2 -31.56 -21.17 63.85
N LYS A 3 -32.56 -21.39 62.98
CA LYS A 3 -32.45 -21.98 61.64
C LYS A 3 -31.66 -21.06 60.69
N SER A 4 -30.61 -21.57 60.05
CA SER A 4 -29.98 -20.93 58.90
C SER A 4 -30.65 -21.40 57.60
N LYS A 5 -31.12 -20.45 56.80
CA LYS A 5 -31.77 -20.65 55.50
C LYS A 5 -30.69 -20.81 54.42
N ASN A 6 -30.72 -21.89 53.66
CA ASN A 6 -29.95 -22.02 52.42
C ASN A 6 -30.49 -21.03 51.38
N LEU A 7 -29.70 -19.99 51.05
CA LEU A 7 -29.94 -19.18 49.86
C LEU A 7 -29.45 -19.93 48.61
N PRO A 8 -30.21 -19.95 47.50
CA PRO A 8 -29.71 -20.43 46.22
C PRO A 8 -28.68 -19.42 45.69
N CYS A 9 -27.46 -19.87 45.41
CA CYS A 9 -26.51 -19.10 44.62
C CYS A 9 -27.12 -18.79 43.24
N PRO A 10 -27.11 -17.53 42.77
CA PRO A 10 -27.46 -17.26 41.39
C PRO A 10 -26.39 -17.88 40.50
N VAL A 11 -26.83 -18.75 39.58
CA VAL A 11 -26.04 -19.25 38.47
C VAL A 11 -25.44 -18.03 37.76
N ARG A 12 -24.11 -17.95 37.72
CA ARG A 12 -23.39 -16.92 36.97
C ARG A 12 -23.89 -16.95 35.54
N SER A 13 -24.49 -15.86 35.11
CA SER A 13 -24.82 -15.59 33.72
C SER A 13 -23.58 -15.89 32.88
N ILE A 14 -23.66 -16.91 32.02
CA ILE A 14 -22.72 -17.08 30.93
C ILE A 14 -22.90 -15.86 30.04
N SER A 15 -21.99 -14.89 30.15
CA SER A 15 -21.90 -13.81 29.18
C SER A 15 -21.73 -14.49 27.81
N LEU A 16 -22.79 -14.46 27.00
CA LEU A 16 -22.66 -14.74 25.58
C LEU A 16 -21.49 -13.91 25.07
N PRO A 17 -20.60 -14.45 24.21
CA PRO A 17 -19.65 -13.62 23.51
C PRO A 17 -20.45 -12.49 22.89
N SER A 18 -20.08 -11.24 23.22
CA SER A 18 -20.68 -10.03 22.66
C SER A 18 -20.96 -10.31 21.19
N ARG A 19 -22.22 -10.28 20.75
CA ARG A 19 -22.59 -10.56 19.36
C ARG A 19 -21.74 -9.65 18.48
N LEU A 20 -20.64 -10.16 17.95
CA LEU A 20 -19.75 -9.38 17.10
C LEU A 20 -20.59 -9.01 15.89
N ASN A 21 -20.67 -7.71 15.60
CA ASN A 21 -21.40 -7.19 14.45
C ASN A 21 -20.90 -7.95 13.20
N PRO A 22 -21.78 -8.52 12.36
CA PRO A 22 -21.39 -9.26 11.15
C PRO A 22 -20.34 -8.53 10.30
N ASN A 23 -20.39 -7.20 10.27
CA ASN A 23 -19.45 -6.35 9.54
C ASN A 23 -18.05 -6.36 10.17
N GLY A 24 -17.95 -6.45 11.50
CA GLY A 24 -16.67 -6.53 12.21
C GLY A 24 -15.91 -7.82 11.90
N LEU A 25 -16.62 -8.95 11.83
CA LEU A 25 -16.02 -10.25 11.48
C LEU A 25 -15.51 -10.29 10.03
N LYS A 26 -16.25 -9.71 9.09
CA LYS A 26 -15.84 -9.59 7.68
C LYS A 26 -14.57 -8.74 7.54
N ILE A 27 -14.52 -7.61 8.24
CA ILE A 27 -13.35 -6.71 8.25
C ILE A 27 -12.13 -7.39 8.88
N GLU A 28 -12.30 -8.08 10.01
CA GLU A 28 -11.21 -8.80 10.67
C GLU A 28 -10.66 -9.91 9.77
N ALA A 29 -11.52 -10.65 9.07
CA ALA A 29 -11.10 -11.64 8.10
C ALA A 29 -10.30 -11.04 6.93
N GLU A 30 -10.72 -9.90 6.37
CA GLU A 30 -9.96 -9.23 5.31
C GLU A 30 -8.64 -8.65 5.81
N LEU A 31 -8.61 -8.09 7.03
CA LEU A 31 -7.39 -7.61 7.66
C LEU A 31 -6.39 -8.76 7.90
N ASP A 32 -6.86 -9.93 8.32
CA ASP A 32 -6.01 -11.11 8.51
C ASP A 32 -5.42 -11.63 7.21
N LYS A 33 -6.16 -11.58 6.10
CA LYS A 33 -5.60 -11.88 4.76
C LYS A 33 -4.51 -10.89 4.36
N LEU A 34 -4.66 -9.61 4.71
CA LEU A 34 -3.73 -8.54 4.37
C LEU A 34 -2.49 -8.49 5.28
N LYS A 35 -2.56 -9.06 6.50
CA LYS A 35 -1.39 -9.27 7.37
C LYS A 35 -0.33 -10.17 6.73
N ILE A 36 -0.68 -10.95 5.72
CA ILE A 36 0.24 -11.83 5.00
C ILE A 36 1.22 -11.05 4.12
N LEU A 37 1.12 -9.72 3.93
CA LEU A 37 2.06 -8.94 3.11
C LEU A 37 3.51 -8.84 3.65
N GLU A 38 3.86 -9.59 4.70
CA GLU A 38 5.23 -9.72 5.18
C GLU A 38 6.16 -10.35 4.12
N ILE A 39 7.38 -9.84 4.05
CA ILE A 39 8.39 -9.99 2.98
C ILE A 39 8.65 -11.48 2.62
N PRO A 40 8.87 -11.84 1.32
CA PRO A 40 9.21 -10.97 0.20
C PRO A 40 8.02 -10.35 -0.53
N VAL A 41 8.21 -9.09 -0.93
CA VAL A 41 7.27 -8.27 -1.69
C VAL A 41 7.35 -8.69 -3.17
N SER A 42 6.52 -9.64 -3.60
CA SER A 42 6.33 -9.97 -5.03
C SER A 42 5.24 -9.10 -5.64
N ALA A 43 5.26 -8.94 -6.97
CA ALA A 43 4.24 -8.18 -7.68
C ALA A 43 2.82 -8.75 -7.42
N GLU A 44 2.69 -10.08 -7.47
CA GLU A 44 1.44 -10.80 -7.18
C GLU A 44 0.91 -10.51 -5.77
N ARG A 45 1.78 -10.54 -4.75
CA ARG A 45 1.37 -10.25 -3.37
C ARG A 45 0.88 -8.82 -3.23
N ILE A 46 1.57 -7.86 -3.86
CA ILE A 46 1.12 -6.45 -3.86
C ILE A 46 -0.23 -6.31 -4.58
N GLN A 47 -0.43 -7.00 -5.70
CA GLN A 47 -1.71 -7.00 -6.43
C GLN A 47 -2.85 -7.55 -5.55
N THR A 48 -2.64 -8.69 -4.89
CA THR A 48 -3.58 -9.23 -3.90
C THR A 48 -3.81 -8.23 -2.76
N GLY A 49 -2.77 -7.53 -2.31
CA GLY A 49 -2.89 -6.46 -1.32
C GLY A 49 -3.79 -5.31 -1.77
N ILE A 50 -3.66 -4.86 -3.01
CA ILE A 50 -4.53 -3.81 -3.57
C ILE A 50 -5.98 -4.30 -3.68
N LEU A 51 -6.19 -5.52 -4.17
CA LEU A 51 -7.53 -6.09 -4.29
C LEU A 51 -8.20 -6.27 -2.92
N GLY A 52 -7.46 -6.80 -1.94
CA GLY A 52 -7.97 -6.92 -0.57
C GLY A 52 -8.25 -5.55 0.06
N LEU A 53 -7.50 -4.50 -0.27
CA LEU A 53 -7.86 -3.14 0.15
C LEU A 53 -9.19 -2.69 -0.46
N VAL A 54 -9.44 -2.95 -1.75
CA VAL A 54 -10.72 -2.62 -2.39
C VAL A 54 -11.88 -3.29 -1.64
N GLU A 55 -11.75 -4.58 -1.34
CA GLU A 55 -12.74 -5.32 -0.56
C GLU A 55 -12.90 -4.79 0.86
N LEU A 56 -11.79 -4.45 1.52
CA LEU A 56 -11.78 -3.89 2.86
C LEU A 56 -12.48 -2.53 2.91
N TYR A 57 -12.24 -1.64 1.94
CA TYR A 57 -12.95 -0.36 1.87
C TYR A 57 -14.44 -0.52 1.57
N ASN A 58 -14.86 -1.53 0.79
CA ASN A 58 -16.28 -1.86 0.66
C ASN A 58 -16.88 -2.27 2.01
N CYS A 59 -16.16 -3.06 2.82
CA CYS A 59 -16.63 -3.45 4.16
C CYS A 59 -16.70 -2.25 5.12
N VAL A 60 -15.72 -1.34 5.05
CA VAL A 60 -15.74 -0.08 5.81
C VAL A 60 -16.92 0.78 5.39
N GLN A 61 -17.23 0.82 4.10
CA GLN A 61 -18.39 1.54 3.58
C GLN A 61 -19.71 0.99 4.16
N GLU A 62 -19.89 -0.33 4.16
CA GLU A 62 -21.03 -1.01 4.79
C GLU A 62 -21.11 -0.69 6.30
N LEU A 63 -19.97 -0.66 7.00
CA LEU A 63 -19.89 -0.31 8.42
C LEU A 63 -20.31 1.14 8.69
N ILE A 64 -19.80 2.09 7.90
CA ILE A 64 -20.10 3.53 8.05
C ILE A 64 -21.57 3.82 7.76
N GLN A 65 -22.16 3.15 6.76
CA GLN A 65 -23.56 3.32 6.38
C GLN A 65 -24.57 2.67 7.34
N CYS A 66 -24.12 1.83 8.28
CA CYS A 66 -25.03 1.21 9.24
C CYS A 66 -25.71 2.26 10.13
N PRO A 67 -27.04 2.17 10.38
CA PRO A 67 -27.78 3.15 11.18
C PRO A 67 -27.20 3.37 12.57
N ASN A 68 -26.71 2.30 13.22
CA ASN A 68 -26.08 2.40 14.53
C ASN A 68 -24.77 3.21 14.48
N THR A 69 -23.94 3.00 13.48
CA THR A 69 -22.69 3.75 13.27
C THR A 69 -22.99 5.23 13.03
N GLN A 70 -23.92 5.53 12.13
CA GLN A 70 -24.31 6.92 11.82
C GLN A 70 -24.90 7.62 13.04
N LYS A 71 -25.79 6.95 13.77
CA LYS A 71 -26.40 7.49 14.98
C LYS A 71 -25.34 7.78 16.05
N THR A 72 -24.44 6.84 16.32
CA THR A 72 -23.38 7.04 17.32
C THR A 72 -22.42 8.16 16.90
N LEU A 73 -22.03 8.24 15.62
CA LEU A 73 -21.17 9.33 15.12
C LEU A 73 -21.85 10.70 15.23
N ALA A 74 -23.14 10.81 14.89
CA ALA A 74 -23.90 12.04 15.02
C ALA A 74 -24.14 12.45 16.48
N GLN A 75 -24.41 11.49 17.38
CA GLN A 75 -24.77 11.76 18.78
C GLN A 75 -23.59 12.19 19.65
N HIS A 76 -22.39 11.68 19.39
CA HIS A 76 -21.23 11.90 20.27
C HIS A 76 -20.46 13.21 20.02
N GLN A 77 -20.98 14.15 19.23
CA GLN A 77 -20.20 15.31 18.75
C GLN A 77 -18.83 14.88 18.21
N SER A 78 -18.80 13.75 17.48
CA SER A 78 -17.58 13.10 17.02
C SER A 78 -16.86 13.86 15.90
N GLY A 79 -17.09 15.18 15.76
CA GLY A 79 -16.52 16.04 14.73
C GLY A 79 -15.01 15.87 14.63
N ALA A 80 -14.30 15.86 15.76
CA ALA A 80 -12.84 15.64 15.78
C ALA A 80 -12.43 14.27 15.21
N LEU A 81 -13.22 13.21 15.42
CA LEU A 81 -12.96 11.86 14.89
C LEU A 81 -13.20 11.79 13.38
N VAL A 82 -14.31 12.38 12.93
CA VAL A 82 -14.66 12.42 11.51
C VAL A 82 -13.69 13.34 10.76
N GLU A 83 -13.27 14.45 11.36
CA GLU A 83 -12.21 15.34 10.85
C GLU A 83 -10.87 14.61 10.77
N GLU A 84 -10.46 13.84 11.79
CA GLU A 84 -9.24 13.01 11.74
C GLU A 84 -9.31 11.99 10.60
N ALA A 85 -10.46 11.31 10.44
CA ALA A 85 -10.68 10.36 9.36
C ALA A 85 -10.66 11.05 7.98
N LEU A 86 -11.23 12.24 7.87
CA LEU A 86 -11.21 13.05 6.66
C LEU A 86 -9.79 13.48 6.32
N GLU A 87 -9.02 14.00 7.26
CA GLU A 87 -7.62 14.39 7.02
C GLU A 87 -6.80 13.16 6.57
N GLY A 88 -6.91 12.05 7.30
CA GLY A 88 -6.25 10.80 6.92
C GLY A 88 -6.64 10.29 5.52
N SER A 89 -7.93 10.38 5.15
CA SER A 89 -8.39 9.99 3.81
C SER A 89 -7.84 10.89 2.70
N LEU A 90 -7.64 12.18 2.98
CA LEU A 90 -7.05 13.12 2.01
C LEU A 90 -5.59 12.77 1.76
N GLU A 91 -4.82 12.54 2.82
CA GLU A 91 -3.41 12.15 2.70
C GLU A 91 -3.22 10.81 1.98
N LEU A 92 -4.12 9.85 2.19
CA LEU A 92 -4.16 8.61 1.43
C LEU A 92 -4.46 8.86 -0.05
N LEU A 93 -5.42 9.72 -0.36
CA LEU A 93 -5.75 10.08 -1.75
C LEU A 93 -4.57 10.75 -2.46
N GLU A 94 -3.90 11.72 -1.81
CA GLU A 94 -2.70 12.36 -2.36
C GLU A 94 -1.56 11.35 -2.60
N SER A 95 -1.39 10.42 -1.66
CA SER A 95 -0.38 9.37 -1.77
C SER A 95 -0.71 8.40 -2.89
N CYS A 96 -1.97 7.98 -3.01
CA CYS A 96 -2.46 7.12 -4.07
C CYS A 96 -2.29 7.77 -5.45
N ASP A 97 -2.62 9.07 -5.57
CA ASP A 97 -2.44 9.84 -6.80
C ASP A 97 -0.97 9.93 -7.20
N THR A 98 -0.08 10.23 -6.25
CA THR A 98 1.36 10.24 -6.49
C THR A 98 1.85 8.87 -6.99
N ILE A 99 1.42 7.78 -6.36
CA ILE A 99 1.79 6.41 -6.77
C ILE A 99 1.30 6.12 -8.18
N ARG A 100 0.03 6.45 -8.50
CA ARG A 100 -0.54 6.28 -9.84
C ARG A 100 0.27 7.04 -10.89
N ASN A 101 0.62 8.30 -10.62
CA ASN A 101 1.45 9.10 -11.51
C ASN A 101 2.83 8.47 -11.74
N LEU A 102 3.47 7.91 -10.71
CA LEU A 102 4.73 7.18 -10.85
C LEU A 102 4.59 5.97 -11.78
N PHE A 103 3.52 5.18 -11.65
CA PHE A 103 3.25 4.06 -12.57
C PHE A 103 3.06 4.52 -14.01
N CYS A 104 2.28 5.59 -14.23
CA CYS A 104 2.10 6.18 -15.56
C CYS A 104 3.45 6.59 -16.18
N MET A 105 4.30 7.29 -15.42
CA MET A 105 5.61 7.71 -15.90
C MET A 105 6.51 6.51 -16.25
N ILE A 106 6.46 5.42 -15.48
CA ILE A 106 7.24 4.22 -15.81
C ILE A 106 6.72 3.58 -17.09
N LYS A 107 5.39 3.49 -17.27
CA LYS A 107 4.77 2.98 -18.48
C LYS A 107 5.25 3.73 -19.72
N GLU A 108 5.27 5.06 -19.67
CA GLU A 108 5.80 5.90 -20.75
C GLU A 108 7.28 5.58 -21.05
N GLN A 109 8.12 5.42 -20.02
CA GLN A 109 9.54 5.07 -20.20
C GLN A 109 9.73 3.67 -20.79
N VAL A 110 8.92 2.70 -20.37
CA VAL A 110 8.91 1.35 -20.93
C VAL A 110 8.56 1.39 -22.41
N GLN A 111 7.52 2.13 -22.79
CA GLN A 111 7.10 2.29 -24.19
C GLN A 111 8.18 3.00 -25.03
N LEU A 112 8.80 4.05 -24.51
CA LEU A 112 9.90 4.76 -25.17
C LEU A 112 11.08 3.82 -25.43
N LEU A 113 11.49 3.03 -24.43
CA LEU A 113 12.57 2.05 -24.56
C LEU A 113 12.22 0.92 -25.53
N GLN A 114 11.02 0.34 -25.43
CA GLN A 114 10.56 -0.68 -26.38
C GLN A 114 10.57 -0.16 -27.82
N SER A 115 10.11 1.08 -28.03
CA SER A 115 10.13 1.73 -29.34
C SER A 115 11.55 2.02 -29.82
N ALA A 116 12.46 2.44 -28.94
CA ALA A 116 13.87 2.67 -29.28
C ALA A 116 14.56 1.36 -29.69
N LEU A 117 14.37 0.29 -28.90
CA LEU A 117 14.89 -1.05 -29.21
C LEU A 117 14.36 -1.58 -30.55
N ARG A 118 13.10 -1.31 -30.90
CA ARG A 118 12.51 -1.70 -32.19
C ARG A 118 13.14 -0.97 -33.37
N ARG A 119 13.41 0.33 -33.23
CA ARG A 119 13.93 1.17 -34.32
C ARG A 119 15.46 1.07 -34.48
N LYS A 120 16.19 0.94 -33.37
CA LYS A 120 17.64 1.10 -33.31
C LYS A 120 18.41 -0.20 -33.01
N GLY A 121 17.73 -1.25 -32.51
CA GLY A 121 18.40 -2.48 -32.11
C GLY A 121 19.38 -2.26 -30.94
N ALA A 122 20.54 -2.92 -30.99
CA ALA A 122 21.65 -2.78 -30.02
C ALA A 122 22.80 -1.93 -30.58
N ASP A 123 22.50 -0.98 -31.45
CA ASP A 123 23.49 -0.02 -31.93
C ASP A 123 23.71 1.09 -30.89
N SER A 124 24.89 1.73 -30.94
CA SER A 124 25.28 2.92 -30.20
C SER A 124 24.21 4.03 -30.16
N SER A 125 23.38 4.14 -31.20
CA SER A 125 22.27 5.10 -31.27
C SER A 125 21.21 4.95 -30.17
N ILE A 126 21.12 3.80 -29.48
CA ILE A 126 20.20 3.58 -28.34
C ILE A 126 20.76 4.07 -26.99
N GLU A 127 22.07 4.35 -26.90
CA GLU A 127 22.72 4.71 -25.64
C GLU A 127 22.09 5.96 -24.99
N LYS A 128 21.64 6.91 -25.81
CA LYS A 128 20.92 8.11 -25.34
C LYS A 128 19.59 7.75 -24.65
N ASP A 129 18.82 6.81 -25.21
CA ASP A 129 17.55 6.37 -24.64
C ASP A 129 17.76 5.63 -23.31
N ILE A 130 18.79 4.77 -23.25
CA ILE A 130 19.18 4.09 -22.01
C ILE A 130 19.62 5.10 -20.94
N SER A 131 20.41 6.11 -21.33
CA SER A 131 20.86 7.16 -20.41
C SER A 131 19.70 8.01 -19.89
N ASN A 132 18.72 8.34 -20.75
CA ASN A 132 17.51 9.04 -20.36
C ASN A 132 16.70 8.24 -19.34
N TYR A 133 16.55 6.93 -19.55
CA TYR A 133 15.89 6.03 -18.60
C TYR A 133 16.58 6.05 -17.22
N PHE A 134 17.92 5.94 -17.16
CA PHE A 134 18.63 5.98 -15.88
C PHE A 134 18.54 7.34 -15.18
N ASN A 135 18.52 8.44 -15.94
CA ASN A 135 18.27 9.78 -15.38
C ASN A 135 16.85 9.88 -14.81
N PHE A 136 15.86 9.36 -15.53
CA PHE A 136 14.49 9.23 -15.03
C PHE A 136 14.44 8.41 -13.74
N ARG A 137 15.06 7.23 -13.69
CA ARG A 137 15.12 6.38 -12.48
C ARG A 137 15.69 7.12 -11.28
N LYS A 138 16.77 7.88 -11.50
CA LYS A 138 17.40 8.70 -10.46
C LYS A 138 16.45 9.78 -9.93
N ASN A 139 15.73 10.46 -10.81
CA ASN A 139 14.78 11.51 -10.42
C ASN A 139 13.57 10.91 -9.69
N MET A 140 13.02 9.82 -10.22
CA MET A 140 11.87 9.12 -9.65
C MET A 140 12.12 8.66 -8.20
N LYS A 141 13.34 8.22 -7.89
CA LYS A 141 13.75 7.85 -6.53
C LYS A 141 13.49 8.96 -5.51
N ASN A 142 13.66 10.23 -5.88
CA ASN A 142 13.45 11.35 -4.96
C ASN A 142 11.96 11.49 -4.59
N GLU A 143 11.07 11.38 -5.58
CA GLU A 143 9.61 11.41 -5.34
C GLU A 143 9.16 10.22 -4.50
N ILE A 144 9.72 9.03 -4.74
CA ILE A 144 9.42 7.86 -3.91
C ILE A 144 9.84 8.09 -2.46
N VAL A 145 11.05 8.57 -2.20
CA VAL A 145 11.53 8.83 -0.82
C VAL A 145 10.67 9.89 -0.13
N LYS A 146 10.25 10.93 -0.86
CA LYS A 146 9.35 11.96 -0.35
C LYS A 146 7.99 11.38 0.05
N ASN A 147 7.40 10.53 -0.80
CA ASN A 147 6.11 9.91 -0.53
C ASN A 147 6.20 8.89 0.63
N LEU A 148 7.24 8.06 0.67
CA LEU A 148 7.52 7.15 1.81
C LEU A 148 7.65 7.91 3.14
N ARG A 149 8.26 9.10 3.14
CA ARG A 149 8.35 9.94 4.34
C ARG A 149 6.98 10.45 4.79
N ARG A 150 6.13 10.89 3.87
CA ARG A 150 4.74 11.30 4.17
C ARG A 150 3.96 10.15 4.78
N LEU A 151 3.98 8.98 4.14
CA LEU A 151 3.34 7.76 4.64
C LEU A 151 3.87 7.36 6.03
N LYS A 152 5.17 7.54 6.29
CA LYS A 152 5.75 7.25 7.61
C LYS A 152 5.29 8.25 8.68
N GLN A 153 5.20 9.54 8.35
CA GLN A 153 4.68 10.55 9.26
C GLN A 153 3.22 10.28 9.60
N MET A 154 2.43 9.92 8.58
CA MET A 154 1.04 9.53 8.74
C MET A 154 0.88 8.30 9.64
N GLU A 155 1.64 7.23 9.39
CA GLU A 155 1.64 6.02 10.23
C GLU A 155 1.91 6.33 11.71
N ASN A 156 2.84 7.25 12.00
CA ASN A 156 3.14 7.65 13.38
C ASN A 156 1.97 8.39 14.05
N ARG A 157 1.11 9.07 13.27
CA ARG A 157 -0.07 9.77 13.81
C ARG A 157 -1.23 8.83 14.10
N VAL A 158 -1.46 7.82 13.24
CA VAL A 158 -2.59 6.85 13.33
C VAL A 158 -2.68 6.15 14.70
N GLY A 159 -1.57 6.00 15.43
CA GLY A 159 -1.53 5.39 16.76
C GLY A 159 -1.48 6.38 17.94
N SER A 160 -1.39 7.69 17.67
CA SER A 160 -1.09 8.72 18.68
C SER A 160 -2.32 9.34 19.34
N SER A 161 -3.46 9.36 18.64
CA SER A 161 -4.70 9.92 19.18
C SER A 161 -5.28 8.99 20.25
N VAL A 162 -5.43 9.50 21.47
CA VAL A 162 -6.05 8.78 22.59
C VAL A 162 -7.41 9.41 22.84
N PHE A 163 -8.44 8.59 22.73
CA PHE A 163 -9.80 9.01 23.03
C PHE A 163 -10.25 8.32 24.31
N TRP A 164 -10.56 9.11 25.32
CA TRP A 164 -11.06 8.64 26.62
C TRP A 164 -12.58 8.59 26.60
N ASP A 165 -13.17 7.58 27.27
CA ASP A 165 -14.62 7.48 27.52
C ASP A 165 -15.52 7.41 26.28
N ILE A 166 -15.21 6.49 25.36
CA ILE A 166 -16.01 6.25 24.15
C ILE A 166 -16.92 5.01 24.30
N GLU A 167 -18.15 5.12 23.82
CA GLU A 167 -19.08 4.00 23.64
C GLU A 167 -18.41 2.81 22.91
N GLN A 168 -18.66 1.58 23.38
CA GLN A 168 -18.02 0.35 22.86
C GLN A 168 -18.12 0.21 21.33
N HIS A 169 -19.25 0.60 20.73
CA HIS A 169 -19.44 0.54 19.29
C HIS A 169 -18.55 1.55 18.53
N LEU A 170 -18.48 2.79 19.01
CA LEU A 170 -17.61 3.82 18.41
C LEU A 170 -16.13 3.48 18.57
N SER A 171 -15.74 2.89 19.71
CA SER A 171 -14.38 2.38 19.93
C SER A 171 -13.99 1.33 18.88
N MET A 172 -14.91 0.39 18.57
CA MET A 172 -14.67 -0.59 17.50
C MET A 172 -14.52 0.06 16.12
N VAL A 173 -15.37 1.04 15.77
CA VAL A 173 -15.30 1.76 14.49
C VAL A 173 -13.95 2.48 14.36
N ILE A 174 -13.51 3.19 15.39
CA ILE A 174 -12.23 3.89 15.40
C ILE A 174 -11.07 2.93 15.21
N ARG A 175 -11.07 1.80 15.93
CA ARG A 175 -10.05 0.77 15.79
C ARG A 175 -9.97 0.25 14.36
N VAL A 176 -11.11 -0.08 13.77
CA VAL A 176 -11.20 -0.54 12.38
C VAL A 176 -10.64 0.49 11.40
N LEU A 177 -11.04 1.77 11.52
CA LEU A 177 -10.55 2.82 10.62
C LEU A 177 -9.03 3.00 10.70
N ARG A 178 -8.46 2.92 11.90
CA ARG A 178 -7.00 2.97 12.12
C ARG A 178 -6.30 1.76 11.52
N GLU A 179 -6.83 0.56 11.72
CA GLU A 179 -6.28 -0.68 11.16
C GLU A 179 -6.29 -0.64 9.62
N VAL A 180 -7.42 -0.25 9.01
CA VAL A 180 -7.56 -0.08 7.55
C VAL A 180 -6.56 0.94 7.02
N THR A 181 -6.41 2.06 7.71
CA THR A 181 -5.45 3.11 7.35
C THR A 181 -4.01 2.57 7.41
N SER A 182 -3.65 1.84 8.47
CA SER A 182 -2.33 1.23 8.63
C SER A 182 -2.01 0.20 7.53
N VAL A 183 -2.98 -0.64 7.18
CA VAL A 183 -2.83 -1.60 6.08
C VAL A 183 -2.71 -0.89 4.73
N THR A 184 -3.49 0.17 4.50
CA THR A 184 -3.39 1.00 3.29
C THR A 184 -2.00 1.60 3.14
N ILE A 185 -1.47 2.20 4.21
CA ILE A 185 -0.10 2.73 4.26
C ILE A 185 0.93 1.64 3.95
N SER A 186 0.76 0.44 4.51
CA SER A 186 1.67 -0.69 4.27
C SER A 186 1.69 -1.10 2.79
N VAL A 187 0.53 -1.22 2.14
CA VAL A 187 0.44 -1.54 0.70
C VAL A 187 1.06 -0.44 -0.16
N PHE A 188 0.81 0.83 0.15
CA PHE A 188 1.43 1.96 -0.56
C PHE A 188 2.95 1.97 -0.43
N LYS A 189 3.48 1.70 0.77
CA LYS A 189 4.93 1.54 0.97
C LYS A 189 5.49 0.37 0.16
N ALA A 190 4.77 -0.77 0.10
CA ALA A 190 5.18 -1.93 -0.68
C ALA A 190 5.24 -1.61 -2.18
N LEU A 191 4.25 -0.92 -2.73
CA LEU A 191 4.23 -0.42 -4.11
C LEU A 191 5.44 0.48 -4.39
N LEU A 192 5.68 1.47 -3.54
CA LEU A 192 6.80 2.41 -3.68
C LEU A 192 8.17 1.70 -3.64
N VAL A 193 8.30 0.64 -2.84
CA VAL A 193 9.54 -0.14 -2.79
C VAL A 193 9.68 -1.08 -3.96
N PHE A 194 8.60 -1.66 -4.46
CA PHE A 194 8.61 -2.38 -5.73
C PHE A 194 9.15 -1.48 -6.86
N LEU A 195 8.71 -0.22 -6.92
CA LEU A 195 9.22 0.77 -7.87
C LEU A 195 10.68 1.19 -7.62
N SER A 196 11.11 1.19 -6.36
CA SER A 196 12.45 1.64 -5.97
C SER A 196 13.54 0.60 -6.11
N TYR A 197 13.19 -0.68 -6.18
CA TYR A 197 14.16 -1.76 -6.07
C TYR A 197 15.20 -1.73 -7.19
N GLN A 198 16.47 -1.83 -6.79
CA GLN A 198 17.64 -2.03 -7.65
C GLN A 198 18.53 -3.06 -6.96
N ASP A 199 18.95 -4.12 -7.67
CA ASP A 199 19.95 -5.05 -7.14
C ASP A 199 21.31 -4.35 -7.10
N THR A 200 21.99 -4.37 -5.95
CA THR A 200 23.19 -3.54 -5.72
C THR A 200 24.45 -4.39 -5.61
N LYS A 201 25.17 -4.52 -6.73
CA LYS A 201 26.65 -4.42 -6.69
C LYS A 201 27.12 -2.96 -6.63
N ILE A 202 26.22 -2.00 -6.82
CA ILE A 202 26.49 -0.56 -6.69
C ILE A 202 25.47 0.00 -5.71
N LYS A 203 25.85 0.24 -4.45
CA LYS A 203 24.96 0.88 -3.46
C LYS A 203 24.95 2.39 -3.69
N PRO A 204 23.88 3.01 -4.20
CA PRO A 204 23.80 4.46 -4.26
C PRO A 204 23.43 4.99 -2.86
N ARG A 205 23.95 6.17 -2.51
CA ARG A 205 23.51 6.95 -1.34
C ARG A 205 21.96 7.04 -1.35
N GLY A 206 21.32 6.69 -0.23
CA GLY A 206 19.84 6.75 -0.08
C GLY A 206 19.13 5.40 0.05
N TRP A 207 19.75 4.26 -0.27
CA TRP A 207 19.15 2.94 0.03
C TRP A 207 18.97 2.72 1.54
N SER A 208 19.93 3.22 2.34
CA SER A 208 19.84 3.22 3.80
C SER A 208 18.64 4.00 4.34
N MET A 209 18.07 4.94 3.57
CA MET A 209 16.85 5.65 3.94
C MET A 209 15.61 4.82 3.63
N ILE A 210 15.53 4.18 2.47
CA ILE A 210 14.39 3.33 2.09
C ILE A 210 14.27 2.14 3.05
N SER A 211 15.39 1.48 3.36
CA SER A 211 15.40 0.36 4.32
C SER A 211 14.99 0.82 5.73
N LYS A 212 15.38 2.03 6.17
CA LYS A 212 14.96 2.62 7.45
C LYS A 212 13.48 3.02 7.47
N LEU A 213 12.94 3.45 6.33
CA LEU A 213 11.54 3.82 6.17
C LEU A 213 10.62 2.59 6.05
N MET A 214 11.18 1.44 5.66
CA MET A 214 10.50 0.15 5.58
C MET A 214 10.42 -0.63 6.88
N ILE A 215 11.11 -0.24 7.97
CA ILE A 215 11.12 -1.04 9.20
C ILE A 215 9.73 -1.05 9.85
N THR A 216 8.96 -2.10 9.55
CA THR A 216 8.05 -2.76 10.49
C THR A 216 8.86 -3.87 11.17
N LYS A 217 8.80 -3.90 12.51
CA LYS A 217 9.58 -4.81 13.35
C LYS A 217 9.27 -6.27 13.00
N SER A 218 10.23 -6.98 12.43
CA SER A 218 10.35 -8.44 12.55
C SER A 218 11.83 -8.81 12.62
N ALA A 219 12.24 -9.39 13.73
CA ALA A 219 13.60 -9.78 14.04
C ALA A 219 13.91 -11.18 13.48
N SER A 220 13.63 -11.45 12.21
CA SER A 220 14.17 -12.63 11.51
C SER A 220 13.86 -12.59 10.02
N SER A 221 14.78 -12.07 9.21
CA SER A 221 15.08 -12.68 7.90
C SER A 221 16.38 -12.09 7.36
N GLN A 222 17.45 -12.86 7.51
CA GLN A 222 18.59 -12.76 6.59
C GLN A 222 18.09 -13.20 5.20
N GLY A 223 18.22 -12.32 4.20
CA GLY A 223 18.34 -12.77 2.80
C GLY A 223 17.07 -12.96 1.98
N GLY A 224 15.94 -12.30 2.28
CA GLY A 224 14.80 -12.26 1.35
C GLY A 224 15.13 -11.43 0.10
N GLN A 225 15.45 -12.08 -1.02
CA GLN A 225 15.72 -11.43 -2.30
C GLN A 225 14.40 -10.84 -2.85
N ILE A 226 14.25 -9.51 -2.81
CA ILE A 226 13.09 -8.83 -3.41
C ILE A 226 13.29 -8.84 -4.93
N PHE A 227 12.57 -9.69 -5.66
CA PHE A 227 12.59 -9.67 -7.12
C PHE A 227 11.54 -8.66 -7.61
N SER A 228 11.99 -7.47 -8.01
CA SER A 228 11.12 -6.51 -8.72
C SER A 228 11.45 -6.56 -10.21
N ASP A 229 10.41 -6.61 -11.04
CA ASP A 229 10.53 -6.51 -12.50
C ASP A 229 11.31 -5.26 -12.90
N MET A 230 11.15 -4.17 -12.14
CA MET A 230 11.87 -2.92 -12.31
C MET A 230 13.39 -3.09 -12.20
N GLY A 231 13.84 -3.82 -11.18
CA GLY A 231 15.27 -4.10 -10.98
C GLY A 231 15.83 -5.00 -12.09
N SER A 232 15.02 -5.92 -12.61
CA SER A 232 15.43 -6.79 -13.71
C SER A 232 15.64 -6.02 -15.03
N VAL A 233 14.83 -4.99 -15.29
CA VAL A 233 15.01 -4.07 -16.42
C VAL A 233 16.27 -3.23 -16.24
N ASP A 234 16.50 -2.70 -15.03
CA ASP A 234 17.71 -1.93 -14.71
C ASP A 234 18.99 -2.74 -14.99
N ILE A 235 19.03 -4.02 -14.57
CA ILE A 235 20.16 -4.93 -14.84
C ILE A 235 20.33 -5.17 -16.34
N ALA A 236 19.24 -5.52 -17.04
CA ALA A 236 19.30 -5.84 -18.46
C ALA A 236 19.76 -4.64 -19.32
N LEU A 237 19.32 -3.43 -18.98
CA LEU A 237 19.75 -2.20 -19.65
C LEU A 237 21.19 -1.83 -19.32
N ALA A 238 21.65 -2.06 -18.08
CA ALA A 238 23.04 -1.85 -17.71
C ALA A 238 23.97 -2.81 -18.49
N SER A 239 23.61 -4.09 -18.58
CA SER A 239 24.35 -5.06 -19.39
C SER A 239 24.38 -4.67 -20.86
N LEU A 240 23.23 -4.29 -21.45
CA LEU A 240 23.17 -3.80 -22.83
C LEU A 240 24.09 -2.59 -23.05
N ARG A 241 24.12 -1.64 -22.11
CA ARG A 241 25.00 -0.47 -22.18
C ARG A 241 26.48 -0.84 -22.18
N GLU A 242 26.91 -1.74 -21.30
CA GLU A 242 28.31 -2.18 -21.27
C GLU A 242 28.69 -2.93 -22.55
N HIS A 243 27.83 -3.78 -23.08
CA HIS A 243 28.12 -4.47 -24.34
C HIS A 243 28.25 -3.52 -25.53
N ILE A 244 27.40 -2.49 -25.62
CA ILE A 244 27.50 -1.43 -26.65
C ILE A 244 28.86 -0.73 -26.55
N LYS A 245 29.33 -0.46 -25.33
CA LYS A 245 30.59 0.24 -25.08
C LYS A 245 31.83 -0.58 -25.46
N TYR A 246 31.81 -1.90 -25.28
CA TYR A 246 32.97 -2.78 -25.52
C TYR A 246 32.91 -3.53 -26.86
N ASN A 247 31.92 -3.26 -27.72
CA ASN A 247 31.73 -3.92 -29.03
C ASN A 247 31.75 -5.46 -28.96
N GLU A 248 31.22 -6.04 -27.87
CA GLU A 248 31.16 -7.49 -27.71
C GLU A 248 30.09 -8.11 -28.63
N THR A 249 30.38 -9.28 -29.21
CA THR A 249 29.47 -9.91 -30.18
C THR A 249 28.15 -10.39 -29.56
N LYS A 250 27.05 -10.10 -30.27
CA LYS A 250 25.64 -10.51 -30.07
C LYS A 250 25.08 -10.30 -28.65
N VAL A 251 24.64 -9.08 -28.38
CA VAL A 251 23.73 -8.81 -27.27
C VAL A 251 22.37 -9.47 -27.54
N ASP A 252 21.89 -10.28 -26.60
CA ASP A 252 20.51 -10.79 -26.67
C ASP A 252 19.52 -9.68 -26.27
N ILE A 253 19.23 -8.80 -27.23
CA ILE A 253 18.18 -7.77 -27.14
C ILE A 253 16.84 -8.37 -26.68
N ASN A 254 16.59 -9.66 -26.97
CA ASN A 254 15.36 -10.31 -26.57
C ASN A 254 15.27 -10.48 -25.05
N VAL A 255 16.39 -10.51 -24.31
CA VAL A 255 16.36 -10.46 -22.84
C VAL A 255 15.78 -9.13 -22.38
N VAL A 256 16.31 -8.00 -22.87
CA VAL A 256 15.83 -6.66 -22.51
C VAL A 256 14.36 -6.49 -22.88
N ARG A 257 13.98 -6.92 -24.09
CA ARG A 257 12.59 -6.85 -24.56
C ARG A 257 11.64 -7.66 -23.68
N ARG A 258 12.00 -8.89 -23.31
CA ARG A 258 11.19 -9.73 -22.41
C ARG A 258 11.06 -9.10 -21.01
N LYS A 259 12.13 -8.52 -20.46
CA LYS A 259 12.06 -7.84 -19.17
C LYS A 259 11.17 -6.59 -19.21
N LEU A 260 11.26 -5.79 -20.28
CA LEU A 260 10.37 -4.66 -20.49
C LEU A 260 8.90 -5.08 -20.64
N GLN A 261 8.62 -6.18 -21.34
CA GLN A 261 7.27 -6.73 -21.47
C GLN A 261 6.72 -7.22 -20.12
N SER A 262 7.52 -7.95 -19.35
CA SER A 262 7.13 -8.40 -18.00
C SER A 262 6.79 -7.22 -17.09
N LEU A 263 7.61 -6.17 -17.12
CA LEU A 263 7.36 -4.95 -16.35
C LEU A 263 6.08 -4.24 -16.81
N ASP A 264 5.85 -4.14 -18.12
CA ASP A 264 4.65 -3.52 -18.70
C ASP A 264 3.37 -4.24 -18.22
N SER A 265 3.34 -5.57 -18.30
CA SER A 265 2.21 -6.39 -17.81
C SER A 265 1.98 -6.20 -16.31
N SER A 266 3.05 -6.15 -15.50
CA SER A 266 2.93 -5.86 -14.07
C SER A 266 2.36 -4.47 -13.80
N ILE A 267 2.77 -3.45 -14.56
CA ILE A 267 2.26 -2.08 -14.45
C ILE A 267 0.76 -2.03 -14.77
N GLU A 268 0.32 -2.67 -15.85
CA GLU A 268 -1.11 -2.70 -16.23
C GLU A 268 -1.99 -3.28 -15.12
N CYS A 269 -1.54 -4.37 -14.49
CA CYS A 269 -2.23 -4.96 -13.34
C CYS A 269 -2.31 -3.99 -12.15
N PHE A 270 -1.23 -3.27 -11.85
CA PHE A 270 -1.23 -2.27 -10.78
C PHE A 270 -2.12 -1.08 -11.07
N GLU A 271 -2.13 -0.57 -12.31
CA GLU A 271 -2.96 0.58 -12.73
C GLU A 271 -4.44 0.30 -12.50
N ALA A 272 -4.94 -0.87 -12.93
CA ALA A 272 -6.34 -1.25 -12.77
C ALA A 272 -6.75 -1.36 -11.28
N GLY A 273 -5.90 -2.01 -10.47
CA GLY A 273 -6.11 -2.13 -9.02
C GLY A 273 -6.10 -0.78 -8.33
N LEU A 274 -5.11 0.07 -8.61
CA LEU A 274 -4.97 1.40 -8.02
C LEU A 274 -6.12 2.33 -8.42
N GLN A 275 -6.61 2.25 -9.65
CA GLN A 275 -7.77 3.02 -10.09
C GLN A 275 -9.03 2.60 -9.31
N SER A 276 -9.21 1.30 -9.07
CA SER A 276 -10.32 0.78 -8.26
C SER A 276 -10.22 1.23 -6.81
N LEU A 277 -9.03 1.13 -6.21
CA LEU A 277 -8.77 1.60 -4.85
C LEU A 277 -8.97 3.11 -4.70
N TYR A 278 -8.51 3.91 -5.66
CA TYR A 278 -8.70 5.36 -5.64
C TYR A 278 -10.19 5.75 -5.60
N LYS A 279 -11.04 5.05 -6.38
CA LYS A 279 -12.49 5.25 -6.32
C LYS A 279 -13.06 4.92 -4.93
N GLN A 280 -12.61 3.82 -4.32
CA GLN A 280 -13.04 3.43 -2.98
C GLN A 280 -12.63 4.45 -1.90
N LEU A 281 -11.42 5.00 -1.99
CA LEU A 281 -10.95 6.07 -1.10
C LEU A 281 -11.83 7.33 -1.23
N ILE A 282 -12.22 7.72 -2.45
CA ILE A 282 -13.16 8.83 -2.67
C ILE A 282 -14.51 8.52 -2.03
N GLN A 283 -15.07 7.33 -2.26
CA GLN A 283 -16.38 6.94 -1.71
C GLN A 283 -16.38 6.94 -0.19
N SER A 284 -15.32 6.42 0.43
CA SER A 284 -15.15 6.45 1.89
C SER A 284 -15.10 7.89 2.41
N ARG A 285 -14.33 8.78 1.76
CA ARG A 285 -14.29 10.21 2.10
C ARG A 285 -15.65 10.89 1.99
N VAL A 286 -16.38 10.66 0.91
CA VAL A 286 -17.74 11.21 0.71
C VAL A 286 -18.67 10.77 1.84
N SER A 287 -18.53 9.53 2.29
CA SER A 287 -19.36 9.00 3.38
C SER A 287 -19.08 9.67 4.72
N PHE A 288 -17.82 9.98 5.02
CA PHE A 288 -17.47 10.80 6.18
C PHE A 288 -17.99 12.25 6.06
N LEU A 289 -17.89 12.86 4.87
CA LEU A 289 -18.44 14.20 4.65
C LEU A 289 -19.97 14.23 4.85
N ASN A 290 -20.67 13.20 4.40
CA ASN A 290 -22.11 13.09 4.58
C ASN A 290 -22.50 12.96 6.07
N ILE A 291 -21.65 12.40 6.92
CA ILE A 291 -21.90 12.34 8.37
C ILE A 291 -21.83 13.73 9.01
N LEU A 292 -20.93 14.62 8.54
CA LEU A 292 -20.82 15.99 9.04
C LEU A 292 -21.91 16.93 8.50
N ALA A 293 -22.54 16.56 7.39
CA ALA A 293 -23.59 17.35 6.74
C ALA A 293 -24.99 17.12 7.33
N VAL A 294 -25.15 16.16 8.24
CA VAL A 294 -26.40 15.77 8.93
C VAL A 294 -26.45 16.40 10.31
#